data_AF-A0A382K7I8-F1
#
_entry.id   AF-A0A382K7I8-F1
#
_cell.length_a   1.000
_cell.length_b   1.000
_cell.length_c   1.000
_cell.angle_alpha   90.00
_cell.angle_beta   90.00
_cell.angle_gamma   90.00
#
_symmetry.space_group_name_H-M   'P 1'
#
loop_
_entity.id
_entity.type
_entity.pdbx_description
1 polymer ?
#
loop_
_entity_poly.entity_id
_entity_poly.type
_entity_poly.pdbx_seq_one_letter_code
_entity_poly.pdbx_strand_id
1 'polypeptide(L)'
;MGFLDRIFGRKKQPSTASGDTEDLIRANIQQIGLHCFPDNEQTVWNIVSIEFKEGSHWVETTPVPDVGFPRVRFVLDSPDISGVKAAYYFDNGDWSLIFSS
;
A
#
# COMPACT_ATOMS: atom_id res chain seq x y z
N MET A 1 47.59 -28.20 -0.75
CA MET A 1 46.20 -28.64 -1.02
C MET A 1 45.51 -28.87 0.31
N GLY A 2 44.53 -28.05 0.63
CA GLY A 2 43.79 -28.05 1.89
C GLY A 2 42.55 -27.20 1.66
N PHE A 3 41.53 -27.90 1.22
CA PHE A 3 40.25 -27.43 0.70
C PHE A 3 39.31 -26.95 1.82
N LEU A 4 38.38 -26.08 1.44
CA LEU A 4 37.03 -25.85 1.99
C LEU A 4 36.82 -24.77 3.05
N ASP A 5 36.14 -23.72 2.55
CA ASP A 5 34.94 -23.13 3.13
C ASP A 5 35.01 -22.56 4.54
N ARG A 6 35.59 -21.35 4.61
CA ARG A 6 35.19 -20.39 5.63
C ARG A 6 35.15 -19.01 5.03
N ILE A 7 33.95 -18.62 4.58
CA ILE A 7 33.24 -17.36 4.83
C ILE A 7 32.11 -17.30 3.79
N PHE A 8 31.12 -18.19 3.93
CA PHE A 8 29.75 -17.84 3.56
C PHE A 8 29.25 -16.82 4.59
N GLY A 9 29.78 -15.59 4.47
CA GLY A 9 29.14 -14.40 5.02
C GLY A 9 27.86 -14.20 4.24
N ARG A 10 26.80 -14.84 4.73
CA ARG A 10 25.40 -14.63 4.31
C ARG A 10 25.21 -13.13 4.07
N LYS A 11 25.02 -12.77 2.80
CA LYS A 11 24.56 -11.45 2.38
C LYS A 11 23.35 -11.08 3.25
N LYS A 12 23.53 -10.24 4.26
CA LYS A 12 22.47 -9.29 4.64
C LYS A 12 22.54 -8.19 3.62
N GLN A 13 21.94 -8.49 2.47
CA GLN A 13 21.49 -7.49 1.52
C GLN A 13 20.61 -6.51 2.32
N PRO A 14 20.84 -5.18 2.25
CA PRO A 14 19.94 -4.22 2.87
C PRO A 14 18.67 -4.20 2.01
N SER A 15 17.70 -5.05 2.36
CA SER A 15 16.36 -5.09 1.77
C SER A 15 15.36 -4.36 2.68
N THR A 16 15.76 -3.27 3.32
CA THR A 16 14.98 -2.62 4.41
C THR A 16 14.56 -1.20 4.04
N ALA A 17 14.00 -1.04 2.84
CA ALA A 17 13.30 0.18 2.49
C ALA A 17 11.84 -0.14 2.16
N SER A 18 11.60 -1.19 1.37
CA SER A 18 10.26 -1.61 0.97
C SER A 18 9.44 -2.20 2.13
N GLY A 19 10.02 -3.11 2.92
CA GLY A 19 9.31 -3.76 4.03
C GLY A 19 8.87 -2.75 5.10
N ASP A 20 9.77 -1.87 5.52
CA ASP A 20 9.46 -0.81 6.48
C ASP A 20 8.38 0.15 5.95
N THR A 21 8.39 0.45 4.64
CA THR A 21 7.36 1.30 4.02
C THR A 21 6.00 0.59 3.95
N GLU A 22 5.97 -0.69 3.62
CA GLU A 22 4.73 -1.49 3.62
C GLU A 22 4.12 -1.60 5.02
N ASP A 23 4.95 -1.79 6.05
CA ASP A 23 4.51 -1.77 7.45
C ASP A 23 3.94 -0.40 7.85
N LEU A 24 4.57 0.69 7.42
CA LEU A 24 4.04 2.05 7.63
C LEU A 24 2.72 2.28 6.89
N ILE A 25 2.61 1.82 5.63
CA ILE A 25 1.35 1.87 4.86
C ILE A 25 0.26 1.12 5.62
N ARG A 26 0.54 -0.08 6.14
CA ARG A 26 -0.43 -0.86 6.92
C ARG A 26 -0.86 -0.15 8.19
N ALA A 27 0.06 0.53 8.86
CA ALA A 27 -0.26 1.34 10.04
C ALA A 27 -1.13 2.56 9.69
N ASN A 28 -0.87 3.19 8.54
CA ASN A 28 -1.48 4.46 8.16
C ASN A 28 -2.72 4.32 7.27
N ILE A 29 -2.99 3.15 6.69
CA ILE A 29 -4.07 2.97 5.71
C ILE A 29 -5.45 3.36 6.24
N GLN A 30 -5.70 3.16 7.54
CA GLN A 30 -6.94 3.58 8.17
C GLN A 30 -7.08 5.10 8.15
N GLN A 31 -6.01 5.82 8.47
CA GLN A 31 -6.00 7.28 8.45
C GLN A 31 -6.09 7.82 7.03
N ILE A 32 -5.38 7.20 6.08
CA ILE A 32 -5.45 7.53 4.66
C ILE A 32 -6.89 7.37 4.17
N GLY A 33 -7.50 6.22 4.43
CA GLY A 33 -8.86 5.92 4.03
C GLY A 33 -9.88 6.87 4.66
N LEU A 34 -9.76 7.15 5.96
CA LEU A 34 -10.61 8.12 6.66
C LEU A 34 -10.46 9.55 6.12
N HIS A 35 -9.24 9.97 5.81
CA HIS A 35 -9.00 11.30 5.24
C HIS A 35 -9.56 11.43 3.82
N CYS A 36 -9.50 10.36 3.02
CA CYS A 36 -10.05 10.34 1.67
C CYS A 36 -11.58 10.21 1.66
N PHE A 37 -12.16 9.52 2.65
CA PHE A 37 -13.59 9.26 2.79
C PHE A 37 -14.06 9.64 4.21
N PRO A 38 -14.08 10.94 4.55
CA PRO A 38 -14.41 11.40 5.90
C PRO A 38 -15.85 11.09 6.31
N ASP A 39 -16.76 10.93 5.36
CA ASP A 39 -18.15 10.55 5.62
C ASP A 39 -18.31 9.10 6.14
N ASN A 40 -17.27 8.27 6.04
CA ASN A 40 -17.32 6.85 6.37
C ASN A 40 -16.38 6.50 7.53
N GLU A 41 -16.55 7.17 8.67
CA GLU A 41 -15.66 7.02 9.84
C GLU A 41 -15.67 5.63 10.47
N GLN A 42 -16.73 4.85 10.24
CA GLN A 42 -16.86 3.48 10.76
C GLN A 42 -16.24 2.43 9.84
N THR A 43 -15.73 2.82 8.67
CA THR A 43 -15.14 1.92 7.68
C THR A 43 -13.74 1.49 8.09
N VAL A 44 -13.53 0.18 8.11
CA VAL A 44 -12.23 -0.45 8.27
C VAL A 44 -11.64 -0.75 6.90
N TRP A 45 -10.46 -0.24 6.65
CA TRP A 45 -9.73 -0.42 5.39
C TRP A 45 -8.85 -1.67 5.45
N ASN A 46 -9.30 -2.76 4.83
CA ASN A 46 -8.51 -3.99 4.80
C ASN A 46 -7.59 -3.99 3.60
N ILE A 47 -6.28 -4.10 3.81
CA ILE A 47 -5.33 -4.19 2.70
C ILE A 47 -5.41 -5.58 2.08
N VAL A 48 -5.68 -5.64 0.79
CA VAL A 48 -5.63 -6.85 -0.03
C VAL A 48 -4.22 -7.09 -0.52
N SER A 49 -3.57 -6.06 -1.03
CA SER A 49 -2.23 -6.15 -1.60
C SER A 49 -1.54 -4.80 -1.62
N ILE A 50 -0.20 -4.82 -1.56
CA ILE A 50 0.65 -3.66 -1.73
C ILE A 50 1.63 -4.01 -2.85
N GLU A 51 1.66 -3.20 -3.90
CA GLU A 51 2.56 -3.38 -5.03
C GLU A 51 3.37 -2.11 -5.26
N PHE A 52 4.69 -2.20 -5.31
CA PHE A 52 5.52 -1.05 -5.69
C PHE A 52 5.79 -1.09 -7.20
N LYS A 53 5.23 -0.11 -7.94
CA LYS A 53 5.34 -0.01 -9.40
C LYS A 53 5.49 1.45 -9.81
N GLU A 54 6.36 1.69 -10.79
CA GLU A 54 6.60 3.04 -11.37
C GLU A 54 7.02 4.11 -10.35
N GLY A 55 7.65 3.70 -9.25
CA GLY A 55 8.09 4.62 -8.19
C GLY A 55 7.03 4.92 -7.13
N SER A 56 5.81 4.38 -7.26
CA SER A 56 4.72 4.56 -6.30
C SER A 56 4.23 3.23 -5.72
N HIS A 57 3.66 3.27 -4.52
CA HIS A 57 3.03 2.13 -3.85
C HIS A 57 1.54 2.09 -4.19
N TRP A 58 1.13 1.04 -4.87
CA TRP A 58 -0.24 0.74 -5.23
C TRP A 58 -0.83 -0.18 -4.16
N VAL A 59 -1.72 0.38 -3.35
CA VAL A 59 -2.32 -0.29 -2.19
C VAL A 59 -3.76 -0.61 -2.52
N GLU A 60 -4.06 -1.88 -2.77
CA GLU A 60 -5.44 -2.34 -2.95
C GLU A 60 -6.07 -2.61 -1.59
N THR A 61 -7.27 -2.10 -1.39
CA THR A 61 -8.01 -2.17 -0.14
C THR A 61 -9.48 -2.52 -0.36
N THR A 62 -10.04 -3.19 0.64
CA THR A 62 -11.46 -3.52 0.75
C THR A 62 -12.02 -2.80 1.99
N PRO A 63 -12.75 -1.69 1.81
CA PRO A 63 -13.44 -1.02 2.90
C PRO A 63 -14.61 -1.89 3.42
N VAL A 64 -14.75 -1.99 4.75
CA VAL A 64 -15.86 -2.69 5.41
C VAL A 64 -16.36 -1.85 6.61
N PRO A 65 -17.61 -1.33 6.62
CA PRO A 65 -18.60 -1.35 5.54
C PRO A 65 -18.10 -0.63 4.28
N ASP A 66 -18.68 -0.96 3.13
CA ASP A 66 -18.31 -0.33 1.87
C ASP A 66 -18.66 1.17 1.88
N VAL A 67 -17.81 1.97 1.22
CA VAL A 67 -17.95 3.44 1.16
C VAL A 67 -18.68 3.90 -0.10
N GLY A 68 -19.54 3.03 -0.65
CA GLY A 68 -20.06 3.14 -2.02
C GLY A 68 -19.17 2.47 -3.08
N PHE A 69 -17.97 2.02 -2.70
CA PHE A 69 -17.06 1.25 -3.55
C PHE A 69 -16.57 -0.01 -2.80
N PRO A 70 -16.76 -1.22 -3.37
CA PRO A 70 -16.37 -2.45 -2.69
C PRO A 70 -14.85 -2.66 -2.69
N ARG A 71 -14.12 -2.04 -3.61
CA ARG A 71 -12.66 -2.07 -3.67
C ARG A 71 -12.12 -0.74 -4.09
N VAL A 72 -11.08 -0.31 -3.40
CA VAL A 72 -10.40 0.96 -3.63
C VAL A 72 -8.91 0.70 -3.67
N ARG A 73 -8.23 1.32 -4.63
CA ARG A 73 -6.78 1.24 -4.77
C ARG A 73 -6.19 2.63 -4.64
N PHE A 74 -5.32 2.80 -3.65
CA PHE A 74 -4.59 4.04 -3.41
C PHE A 74 -3.22 3.96 -4.07
N VAL A 75 -2.80 5.06 -4.70
CA VAL A 75 -1.44 5.23 -5.21
C VAL A 75 -0.72 6.21 -4.30
N LEU A 76 0.31 5.72 -3.63
CA LEU A 76 1.06 6.43 -2.61
C LEU A 76 2.51 6.63 -3.05
N ASP A 77 2.98 7.88 -3.15
CA ASP A 77 4.41 8.17 -3.31
C ASP A 77 5.15 8.12 -1.96
N SER A 78 4.42 8.23 -0.85
CA SER A 78 4.94 8.11 0.52
C SER A 78 3.92 7.41 1.42
N PRO A 79 4.32 6.72 2.49
CA PRO A 79 3.43 5.92 3.34
C PRO A 79 2.52 6.77 4.25
N ASP A 80 2.21 8.01 3.88
CA ASP A 80 1.52 9.02 4.67
C ASP A 80 0.32 9.58 3.91
N ILE A 81 -0.59 10.27 4.62
CA ILE A 81 -1.79 10.89 4.04
C ILE A 81 -1.43 11.89 2.94
N SER A 82 -0.38 12.69 3.14
CA SER A 82 0.12 13.64 2.12
C SER A 82 0.78 12.95 0.92
N GLY A 83 1.13 11.67 1.05
CA GLY A 83 1.72 10.87 -0.01
C GLY A 83 0.69 10.29 -0.98
N VAL A 84 -0.62 10.48 -0.74
CA VAL A 84 -1.69 10.02 -1.62
C VAL A 84 -1.69 10.83 -2.90
N LYS A 85 -1.31 10.19 -3.99
CA LYS A 85 -1.27 10.77 -5.34
C LYS A 85 -2.60 10.60 -6.06
N ALA A 86 -3.20 9.42 -5.93
CA ALA A 86 -4.47 9.10 -6.57
C ALA A 86 -5.20 7.98 -5.84
N ALA A 87 -6.50 7.93 -6.02
CA ALA A 87 -7.33 6.81 -5.60
C ALA A 87 -8.19 6.34 -6.78
N TYR A 88 -8.28 5.03 -6.92
CA TYR A 88 -9.08 4.36 -7.94
C TYR A 88 -10.09 3.45 -7.26
N TYR A 89 -11.26 3.26 -7.85
CA TYR A 89 -12.21 2.25 -7.44
C TYR A 89 -12.32 1.18 -8.51
N PHE A 90 -12.61 -0.05 -8.09
CA PHE A 90 -12.88 -1.13 -9.03
C PHE A 90 -14.38 -1.21 -9.29
N ASP A 91 -14.78 -1.04 -10.54
CA ASP A 91 -16.17 -1.15 -10.98
C ASP A 91 -16.23 -1.76 -12.38
N ASN A 92 -17.23 -2.60 -12.62
CA ASN A 92 -17.48 -3.24 -13.92
C ASN A 92 -16.28 -3.95 -14.59
N GLY A 93 -15.29 -4.38 -13.81
CA GLY A 93 -14.10 -5.08 -14.31
C GLY A 93 -12.90 -4.17 -14.60
N ASP A 94 -13.05 -2.86 -14.41
CA ASP A 94 -12.02 -1.86 -14.67
C ASP A 94 -11.75 -0.99 -13.44
N TRP A 95 -10.55 -0.41 -13.40
CA TRP A 95 -10.17 0.56 -12.38
C TRP A 95 -10.49 1.97 -12.87
N SER A 96 -11.40 2.64 -12.20
CA SER A 96 -11.81 4.01 -12.50
C SER A 96 -11.22 4.98 -11.47
N LEU A 97 -10.77 6.15 -11.91
CA LEU A 97 -10.19 7.17 -11.04
C LEU A 97 -11.30 7.80 -10.18
N ILE A 98 -11.09 7.85 -8.86
CA ILE A 98 -11.94 8.59 -7.91
C ILE A 98 -11.44 10.05 -7.88
N PHE A 99 -10.16 10.23 -7.58
CA PHE A 99 -9.50 11.52 -7.53
C PHE A 99 -7.99 11.38 -7.72
N SER A 100 -7.34 12.48 -8.09
CA SER A 100 -5.88 12.65 -8.09
C SER A 100 -5.53 13.97 -7.38
N SER A 101 -4.44 13.95 -6.61
CA SER A 101 -3.86 15.09 -5.89
C SER A 101 -2.82 15.82 -6.73
#